data_AF-A0AAJ2PY16-F1
#
_entry.id   AF-A0AAJ2PY16-F1
#
_cell.length_a   1.000
_cell.length_b   1.000
_cell.length_c   1.000
_cell.angle_alpha   90.00
_cell.angle_beta   90.00
_cell.angle_gamma   90.00
#
_symmetry.space_group_name_H-M   'P 1'
#
loop_
_entity.id
_entity.type
_entity.pdbx_description
1 polymer ?
#
loop_
_entity_poly.entity_id
_entity_poly.type
_entity_poly.pdbx_seq_one_letter_code
_entity_poly.pdbx_strand_id
1 'polypeptide(L)'
;MHPIVTAFGGRIRNAMMTQEIALAPNTQANRPIGSFSVIHVHAPREQAATVRLCVESAGEEARYSLTVGDVFPVQDQRWKLDRIADLYSPTGDWTVVLSRVA
;
A
#
# COMPACT_ATOMS: atom_id res chain seq x y z
N MET A 1 30.57 38.46 13.33
CA MET A 1 29.90 37.87 12.15
C MET A 1 29.63 36.40 12.49
N HIS A 2 28.41 36.07 12.88
CA HIS A 2 28.02 34.73 13.34
C HIS A 2 27.44 33.92 12.16
N PRO A 3 27.78 32.64 11.97
CA PRO A 3 26.96 31.75 11.17
C PRO A 3 25.80 31.21 12.03
N ILE A 4 24.58 31.45 11.58
CA ILE A 4 23.36 30.78 12.09
C ILE A 4 23.37 29.37 11.50
N VAL A 5 23.68 28.37 12.32
CA VAL A 5 23.43 26.97 12.01
C VAL A 5 22.02 26.66 12.47
N THR A 6 21.06 26.67 11.55
CA THR A 6 19.71 26.16 11.81
C THR A 6 19.78 24.64 11.88
N ALA A 7 19.98 24.13 13.09
CA ALA A 7 19.80 22.73 13.41
C ALA A 7 18.30 22.39 13.33
N PHE A 8 17.85 21.86 12.20
CA PHE A 8 16.61 21.08 12.18
C PHE A 8 16.92 19.69 12.71
N GLY A 9 16.72 19.53 14.02
CA GLY A 9 16.63 18.24 14.67
C GLY A 9 15.44 17.45 14.14
N GLY A 10 15.64 16.77 13.02
CA GLY A 10 14.76 15.70 12.57
C GLY A 10 15.04 14.47 13.43
N ARG A 11 14.17 14.22 14.41
CA ARG A 11 14.09 12.97 15.19
C ARG A 11 14.42 11.78 14.30
N ILE A 12 15.42 11.01 14.71
CA ILE A 12 15.65 9.65 14.25
C ILE A 12 14.40 8.86 14.64
N ARG A 13 13.42 8.76 13.73
CA ARG A 13 12.41 7.71 13.80
C ARG A 13 13.19 6.44 13.53
N ASN A 14 13.30 5.58 14.54
CA ASN A 14 13.73 4.20 14.37
C ASN A 14 12.96 3.60 13.19
N ALA A 15 13.61 3.58 12.03
CA ALA A 15 13.10 2.94 10.84
C ALA A 15 13.23 1.43 11.06
N MET A 16 12.23 0.85 11.74
CA MET A 16 11.77 -0.44 11.23
C MET A 16 11.47 -0.18 9.76
N MET A 17 12.23 -0.78 8.85
CA MET A 17 12.05 -0.59 7.41
C MET A 17 10.69 -1.19 7.01
N THR A 18 9.60 -0.46 7.24
CA THR A 18 8.27 -0.87 6.83
C THR A 18 8.28 -0.90 5.31
N GLN A 19 8.31 -2.10 4.73
CA GLN A 19 8.25 -2.24 3.28
C GLN A 19 6.83 -1.87 2.84
N GLU A 20 6.72 -0.84 2.01
CA GLU A 20 5.45 -0.39 1.44
C GLU A 20 5.41 -0.63 -0.08
N ILE A 21 4.23 -0.95 -0.59
CA ILE A 21 3.92 -1.01 -2.01
C ILE A 21 2.74 -0.08 -2.27
N ALA A 22 2.95 0.91 -3.13
CA ALA A 22 1.89 1.80 -3.60
C ALA A 22 1.42 1.35 -4.98
N LEU A 23 0.10 1.23 -5.16
CA LEU A 23 -0.55 0.81 -6.39
C LEU A 23 -1.53 1.89 -6.82
N ALA A 24 -1.25 2.48 -7.98
CA ALA A 24 -2.12 3.44 -8.65
C ALA A 24 -3.07 2.72 -9.62
N PRO A 25 -4.12 3.38 -10.13
CA PRO A 25 -5.07 2.75 -11.05
C PRO A 25 -4.35 2.28 -12.32
N ASN A 26 -4.72 1.10 -12.82
CA ASN A 26 -4.14 0.51 -14.03
C ASN A 26 -2.61 0.28 -13.96
N THR A 27 -2.04 0.17 -12.77
CA THR A 27 -0.61 -0.13 -12.56
C THR A 27 -0.41 -1.48 -11.90
N GLN A 28 0.75 -2.08 -12.16
CA GLN A 28 1.23 -3.27 -11.49
C GLN A 28 2.60 -2.97 -10.87
N ALA A 29 2.78 -3.33 -9.60
CA ALA A 29 4.07 -3.29 -8.95
C ALA A 29 4.70 -4.68 -8.95
N ASN A 30 5.83 -4.82 -9.64
CA ASN A 30 6.61 -6.06 -9.65
C ASN A 30 7.68 -6.00 -8.56
N ARG A 31 7.68 -7.01 -7.68
CA ARG A 31 8.64 -7.18 -6.60
C ARG A 31 9.24 -8.60 -6.66
N PRO A 32 10.39 -8.85 -5.99
CA PRO A 32 10.97 -10.20 -5.93
C PRO A 32 10.01 -11.27 -5.37
N ILE A 33 9.04 -10.84 -4.55
CA ILE A 33 8.05 -11.70 -3.90
C ILE A 33 6.78 -11.94 -4.74
N GLY A 34 6.66 -11.27 -5.89
CA GLY A 34 5.48 -11.35 -6.74
C GLY A 34 5.08 -10.03 -7.39
N SER A 35 4.07 -10.11 -8.22
CA SER A 35 3.46 -8.99 -8.94
C SER A 35 2.14 -8.63 -8.26
N PHE A 36 1.94 -7.34 -8.01
CA PHE A 36 0.76 -6.83 -7.30
C PHE A 36 0.01 -5.87 -8.21
N SER A 37 -1.28 -6.08 -8.38
CA SER A 37 -2.14 -5.15 -9.13
C SER A 37 -3.51 -5.06 -8.50
N VAL A 38 -4.11 -3.87 -8.54
CA VAL A 38 -5.48 -3.67 -8.08
C VAL A 38 -6.41 -3.82 -9.26
N ILE A 39 -7.34 -4.77 -9.16
CA ILE A 39 -8.35 -5.04 -10.18
C ILE A 39 -9.46 -3.99 -10.11
N HIS A 40 -9.90 -3.66 -8.89
CA HIS A 40 -11.02 -2.76 -8.68
C HIS A 40 -11.04 -2.21 -7.25
N VAL A 41 -11.45 -0.96 -7.10
CA VAL A 41 -11.76 -0.34 -5.81
C VAL A 41 -13.24 0.00 -5.77
N HIS A 42 -13.96 -0.61 -4.84
CA HIS A 42 -15.38 -0.34 -4.59
C HIS A 42 -15.52 0.51 -3.32
N ALA A 43 -15.97 1.76 -3.48
CA ALA A 43 -16.12 2.69 -2.36
C ALA A 43 -17.46 3.43 -2.41
N PRO A 44 -18.58 2.75 -2.10
CA PRO A 44 -19.86 3.41 -1.98
C PRO A 44 -19.82 4.42 -0.83
N ARG A 45 -20.50 5.57 -0.99
CA ARG A 45 -20.64 6.55 0.09
C ARG A 45 -21.29 5.83 1.28
N GLU A 46 -20.69 5.97 2.46
CA GLU A 46 -21.15 5.42 3.75
C GLU A 46 -20.80 3.94 4.06
N GLN A 47 -20.04 3.24 3.22
CA GLN A 47 -19.52 1.91 3.58
C GLN A 47 -17.99 1.86 3.51
N ALA A 48 -17.40 0.87 4.16
CA ALA A 48 -15.97 0.60 4.05
C ALA A 48 -15.61 0.30 2.59
N ALA A 49 -14.52 0.89 2.13
CA ALA A 49 -14.00 0.63 0.80
C ALA A 49 -13.41 -0.78 0.71
N THR A 50 -13.77 -1.49 -0.35
CA THR A 50 -13.28 -2.83 -0.65
C THR A 50 -12.39 -2.79 -1.88
N VAL A 51 -11.18 -3.32 -1.75
CA VAL A 51 -10.20 -3.42 -2.83
C VAL A 51 -10.10 -4.86 -3.28
N ARG A 52 -10.29 -5.08 -4.57
CA ARG A 52 -9.98 -6.36 -5.22
C ARG A 52 -8.54 -6.32 -5.67
N LEU A 53 -7.67 -7.05 -4.97
CA LEU A 53 -6.24 -7.15 -5.24
C LEU A 53 -5.94 -8.47 -5.95
N CYS A 54 -5.12 -8.41 -6.98
CA CYS A 54 -4.48 -9.56 -7.60
C CYS A 54 -3.02 -9.61 -7.18
N VAL A 55 -2.56 -10.78 -6.75
CA VAL A 55 -1.16 -11.06 -6.44
C VAL A 55 -0.74 -12.31 -7.21
N GLU A 56 0.22 -12.17 -8.10
CA GLU A 56 0.86 -13.31 -8.75
C GLU A 56 2.20 -13.59 -8.06
N SER A 57 2.36 -14.79 -7.51
CA SER A 57 3.56 -15.18 -6.79
C SER A 57 3.84 -16.66 -6.98
N ALA A 58 5.12 -17.01 -7.19
CA ALA A 58 5.55 -18.40 -7.39
C ALA A 58 4.79 -19.14 -8.53
N GLY A 59 4.31 -18.40 -9.53
CA GLY A 59 3.52 -18.95 -10.65
C GLY A 59 2.03 -19.17 -10.34
N GLU A 60 1.55 -18.76 -9.16
CA GLU A 60 0.14 -18.82 -8.77
C GLU A 60 -0.47 -17.43 -8.70
N GLU A 61 -1.70 -17.28 -9.21
CA GLU A 61 -2.49 -16.05 -9.10
C GLU A 61 -3.48 -16.17 -7.93
N ALA A 62 -3.35 -15.28 -6.94
CA ALA A 62 -4.26 -15.15 -5.82
C ALA A 62 -5.06 -13.84 -5.92
N ARG A 63 -6.37 -13.93 -5.70
CA ARG A 63 -7.27 -12.77 -5.70
C ARG A 63 -7.84 -12.56 -4.30
N TYR A 64 -7.68 -11.36 -3.78
CA TYR A 64 -8.18 -10.96 -2.47
C TYR A 64 -9.23 -9.87 -2.60
N SER A 65 -10.23 -9.90 -1.73
CA SER A 65 -11.13 -8.77 -1.50
C SER A 65 -10.86 -8.26 -0.09
N LEU A 66 -10.27 -7.06 0.01
CA LEU A 66 -9.67 -6.53 1.22
C LEU A 66 -10.30 -5.19 1.58
N THR A 67 -10.46 -4.96 2.87
CA THR A 67 -10.74 -3.67 3.49
C THR A 67 -9.48 -3.15 4.19
N VAL A 68 -9.47 -1.85 4.53
CA VAL A 68 -8.34 -1.25 5.27
C VAL A 68 -8.15 -1.96 6.61
N GLY A 69 -6.94 -2.46 6.85
CA GLY A 69 -6.58 -3.23 8.02
C GLY A 69 -6.47 -4.74 7.77
N ASP A 70 -7.05 -5.25 6.68
CA ASP A 70 -7.00 -6.68 6.36
C ASP A 70 -5.59 -7.14 6.02
N VAL A 71 -5.25 -8.32 6.52
CA VAL A 71 -3.94 -8.97 6.32
C VAL A 71 -4.11 -10.17 5.40
N PHE A 72 -3.18 -10.33 4.47
CA PHE A 72 -3.13 -11.44 3.52
C PHE A 72 -1.69 -11.98 3.40
N PRO A 73 -1.54 -13.29 3.14
CA PRO A 73 -0.23 -13.89 2.94
C PRO A 73 0.27 -13.65 1.51
N VAL A 74 1.58 -13.45 1.35
CA VAL A 74 2.30 -13.49 0.07
C VAL A 74 3.60 -14.23 0.30
N GLN A 75 3.72 -15.45 -0.23
CA GLN A 75 4.81 -16.37 0.09
C GLN A 75 4.95 -16.57 1.61
N ASP A 76 6.14 -16.33 2.15
CA ASP A 76 6.50 -16.40 3.57
C ASP A 76 6.22 -15.09 4.33
N GLN A 77 5.60 -14.10 3.68
CA GLN A 77 5.37 -12.77 4.24
C GLN A 77 3.89 -12.50 4.46
N ARG A 78 3.60 -11.63 5.44
CA ARG A 78 2.27 -11.10 5.68
C ARG A 78 2.23 -9.65 5.26
N TRP A 79 1.20 -9.29 4.50
CA TRP A 79 0.98 -7.95 3.99
C TRP A 79 -0.39 -7.48 4.44
N LYS A 80 -0.51 -6.18 4.66
CA LYS A 80 -1.76 -5.54 5.09
C LYS A 80 -2.16 -4.48 4.09
N LEU A 81 -3.46 -4.37 3.81
CA LEU A 81 -3.99 -3.17 3.17
C LEU A 81 -3.96 -2.04 4.21
N ASP A 82 -2.97 -1.16 4.10
CA ASP A 82 -2.71 -0.14 5.13
C ASP A 82 -3.63 1.06 5.02
N ARG A 83 -3.78 1.57 3.80
CA ARG A 83 -4.60 2.75 3.51
C ARG A 83 -4.94 2.83 2.02
N ILE A 84 -5.97 3.59 1.71
CA ILE A 84 -6.28 4.01 0.34
C ILE A 84 -6.21 5.54 0.32
N ALA A 85 -5.18 6.10 -0.30
CA ALA A 85 -5.04 7.53 -0.47
C ALA A 85 -5.90 8.02 -1.63
N ASP A 86 -6.35 9.27 -1.54
CA ASP A 86 -7.07 9.99 -2.60
C ASP A 86 -8.35 9.30 -3.13
N LEU A 87 -8.93 8.38 -2.34
CA LEU A 87 -10.08 7.56 -2.72
C LEU A 87 -11.28 8.36 -3.27
N TYR A 88 -11.52 9.56 -2.76
CA TYR A 88 -12.62 10.43 -3.17
C TYR A 88 -12.16 11.61 -4.01
N SER A 89 -10.97 11.53 -4.63
CA SER A 89 -10.48 12.54 -5.56
C SER A 89 -11.44 12.69 -6.74
N PRO A 90 -11.78 13.92 -7.15
CA PRO A 90 -12.64 14.16 -8.31
C PRO A 90 -12.02 13.68 -9.62
N THR A 91 -10.70 13.46 -9.67
CA THR A 91 -10.00 12.90 -10.84
C THR A 91 -10.12 11.39 -10.95
N GLY A 92 -10.60 10.71 -9.89
CA GLY A 92 -10.66 9.25 -9.84
C GLY A 92 -9.30 8.59 -9.56
N ASP A 93 -8.27 9.39 -9.28
CA ASP A 93 -6.95 8.89 -8.89
C ASP A 93 -6.99 8.43 -7.43
N TRP A 94 -6.82 7.13 -7.21
CA TRP A 94 -6.64 6.54 -5.88
C TRP A 94 -5.30 5.83 -5.80
N THR A 95 -4.73 5.73 -4.61
CA THR A 95 -3.53 4.93 -4.38
C THR A 95 -3.77 3.94 -3.26
N VAL A 96 -3.73 2.66 -3.56
CA VAL A 96 -3.76 1.59 -2.54
C VAL A 96 -2.34 1.42 -2.01
N VAL A 97 -2.17 1.52 -0.70
CA VAL A 97 -0.89 1.29 -0.04
C VAL A 97 -0.95 0.00 0.76
N LEU A 98 -0.04 -0.91 0.45
CA LEU A 98 0.17 -2.16 1.15
C LEU A 98 1.41 -2.02 2.04
N SER A 99 1.34 -2.50 3.28
CA SER A 99 2.47 -2.51 4.21
C SER A 99 2.79 -3.93 4.64
N ARG A 100 4.08 -4.27 4.71
CA ARG A 100 4.52 -5.54 5.30
C ARG A 100 4.25 -5.54 6.81
N VAL A 101 3.69 -6.65 7.30
CA VAL A 101 3.47 -6.93 8.72
C VAL A 101 4.66 -7.76 9.23
N ALA A 102 5.24 -7.35 10.35
CA ALA A 102 6.34 -8.07 11.01
C ALA A 102 5.90 -9.42 11.60
#